data_AF-A0A957E748-F1
#
_entry.id   AF-A0A957E748-F1
#
_cell.length_a   1.000
_cell.length_b   1.000
_cell.length_c   1.000
_cell.angle_alpha   90.00
_cell.angle_beta   90.00
_cell.angle_gamma   90.00
#
_symmetry.space_group_name_H-M   'P 1'
#
loop_
_entity.id
_entity.type
_entity.pdbx_description
1 polymer ?
#
loop_
_entity_poly.entity_id
_entity_poly.type
_entity_poly.pdbx_seq_one_letter_code
_entity_poly.pdbx_strand_id
1 'polypeptide(L)'
;MKKVAIPLVLILIAFLLSGNLLAMQANPTRGTIRGTVYLDANGDGRCGTTSGDLAVPNIDLTFMTLANDQRAALYTGSNGTYGLPSVGAGDWVVTAVPNPSLWRVTSTNPVQVKVSDRDGWVKLNVDFCVQAAPGVSLSTARLQTLPKSDAAAVLVSLPTAVNNSDTSSNSAISEQLLTNPPAPQPAPNLEATAATDVTAVPAESWLTYLNNFRAMGGLTPLQNSPDLSNGSQLHSRYMVLNDTPIAHSEVSSNPLYTPVGNQAALNGNIFATTQIQADYTWAINFWVSAPFHLVPMLDPALNTVGYGNFNAANGNFHMAAVLDVRSELGNSSDATYPLYFPGDGTTTWVVRHSLFEWPDPLASCPGYQRPAGAPIVLQLGDGSGVPRVTGHSLSVNGKPVDSCVFTEATYSNPDSFAQKTGRAILDERDAIVLMPRSPLLANSTYTATVVADGQTYTWSFTTGSPPSTN
;
A
#
# COMPACT_ATOMS: atom_id res chain seq x y z
N MET A 1 -33.56 37.38 63.38
CA MET A 1 -32.16 36.95 63.20
C MET A 1 -32.13 35.48 62.78
N LYS A 2 -31.23 35.07 61.87
CA LYS A 2 -30.79 33.68 61.55
C LYS A 2 -31.84 32.63 61.08
N LYS A 3 -31.41 31.80 60.10
CA LYS A 3 -32.05 30.61 59.51
C LYS A 3 -33.39 30.91 58.79
N VAL A 4 -33.48 30.98 57.45
CA VAL A 4 -33.01 30.07 56.36
C VAL A 4 -33.73 28.73 56.37
N ALA A 5 -34.74 28.64 55.50
CA ALA A 5 -35.27 27.40 54.93
C ALA A 5 -35.71 27.72 53.49
N ILE A 6 -35.09 27.08 52.49
CA ILE A 6 -35.47 27.15 51.07
C ILE A 6 -35.58 25.70 50.58
N PRO A 7 -36.68 25.30 49.89
CA PRO A 7 -36.96 23.91 49.62
C PRO A 7 -36.17 23.35 48.42
N LEU A 8 -35.45 22.26 48.67
CA LEU A 8 -35.42 20.97 47.95
C LEU A 8 -35.67 20.88 46.41
N VAL A 9 -35.47 21.91 45.60
CA VAL A 9 -35.73 21.88 44.13
C VAL A 9 -34.56 22.43 43.30
N LEU A 10 -33.31 22.14 43.69
CA LEU A 10 -32.11 22.65 42.98
C LEU A 10 -30.91 21.69 42.93
N ILE A 11 -31.10 20.41 43.29
CA ILE A 11 -30.03 19.38 43.30
C ILE A 11 -30.15 18.40 42.11
N LEU A 12 -31.15 18.57 41.22
CA LEU A 12 -31.35 17.72 40.04
C LEU A 12 -30.97 18.38 38.69
N ILE A 13 -30.39 19.58 38.70
CA ILE A 13 -29.91 20.30 37.49
C ILE A 13 -28.38 20.48 37.50
N ALA A 14 -27.71 20.22 38.64
CA ALA A 14 -26.25 20.33 38.78
C ALA A 14 -25.46 19.09 38.27
N PHE A 15 -26.14 18.03 37.82
CA PHE A 15 -25.51 16.76 37.39
C PHE A 15 -25.59 16.48 35.87
N LEU A 16 -25.99 17.47 35.06
CA LEU A 16 -26.12 17.34 33.60
C LEU A 16 -25.14 18.21 32.79
N LEU A 17 -24.19 18.91 33.44
CA LEU A 17 -23.20 19.78 32.77
C LEU A 17 -21.72 19.48 33.10
N SER A 18 -21.41 18.42 33.85
CA SER A 18 -20.02 18.02 34.17
C SER A 18 -19.56 16.73 33.49
N GLY A 19 -20.34 16.17 32.57
CA GLY A 19 -20.08 14.87 31.93
C GLY A 19 -19.19 14.87 30.69
N ASN A 20 -18.81 16.04 30.15
CA ASN A 20 -18.16 16.17 28.82
C ASN A 20 -16.88 17.05 28.83
N LEU A 21 -16.07 17.00 29.89
CA LEU A 21 -14.73 17.59 29.91
C LEU A 21 -13.69 16.67 30.58
N LEU A 22 -13.37 15.55 29.94
CA LEU A 22 -12.05 14.90 30.00
C LEU A 22 -11.86 13.83 28.90
N ALA A 23 -12.39 14.10 27.70
CA ALA A 23 -12.21 13.29 26.50
C ALA A 23 -11.84 14.14 25.27
N MET A 24 -11.15 15.26 25.47
CA MET A 24 -10.28 15.78 24.41
C MET A 24 -9.12 14.80 24.27
N GLN A 25 -9.34 13.78 23.44
CA GLN A 25 -8.36 12.76 23.11
C GLN A 25 -7.17 13.47 22.44
N ALA A 26 -6.11 13.70 23.21
CA ALA A 26 -4.90 14.32 22.69
C ALA A 26 -4.45 13.52 21.46
N ASN A 27 -4.23 14.21 20.33
CA ASN A 27 -3.63 13.59 19.15
C ASN A 27 -2.34 12.92 19.63
N PRO A 28 -2.19 11.58 19.54
CA PRO A 28 -0.97 10.94 19.96
C PRO A 28 0.12 11.47 19.04
N THR A 29 1.09 12.18 19.60
CA THR A 29 2.27 12.65 18.86
C THR A 29 2.84 11.46 18.11
N ARG A 30 3.08 11.63 16.80
CA ARG A 30 3.68 10.59 15.98
C ARG A 30 5.06 11.02 15.55
N GLY A 31 5.99 10.08 15.60
CA GLY A 31 7.38 10.31 15.24
C GLY A 31 7.66 10.09 13.75
N THR A 32 8.94 10.19 13.41
CA THR A 32 9.49 9.78 12.11
C THR A 32 10.83 9.08 12.32
N ILE A 33 11.13 8.07 11.49
CA ILE A 33 12.45 7.42 11.44
C ILE A 33 13.01 7.58 10.03
N ARG A 34 14.22 8.12 9.90
CA ARG A 34 14.88 8.44 8.63
C ARG A 34 16.35 8.04 8.65
N GLY A 35 16.85 7.67 7.48
CA GLY A 35 18.25 7.33 7.26
C GLY A 35 18.56 7.25 5.77
N THR A 36 19.79 6.86 5.48
CA THR A 36 20.35 6.70 4.14
C THR A 36 21.09 5.37 4.08
N VAL A 37 21.01 4.69 2.93
CA VAL A 37 21.89 3.55 2.66
C VAL A 37 23.03 4.02 1.75
N TYR A 38 24.25 3.73 2.16
CA TYR A 38 25.48 4.21 1.55
C TYR A 38 26.35 3.07 1.02
N LEU A 39 27.14 3.36 -0.01
CA LEU A 39 28.20 2.49 -0.51
C LEU A 39 29.44 2.59 0.41
N ASP A 40 29.73 1.51 1.12
CA ASP A 40 30.93 1.34 1.94
C ASP A 40 32.13 0.96 1.06
N ALA A 41 32.70 1.95 0.37
CA ALA A 41 33.76 1.72 -0.62
C ALA A 41 35.08 1.20 -0.02
N ASN A 42 35.30 1.41 1.28
CA ASN A 42 36.51 1.03 2.03
C ASN A 42 36.36 -0.26 2.86
N GLY A 43 35.12 -0.69 3.18
CA GLY A 43 34.82 -1.93 3.89
C GLY A 43 34.95 -1.84 5.42
N ASP A 44 34.80 -0.65 6.02
CA ASP A 44 34.92 -0.46 7.46
C ASP A 44 33.58 -0.41 8.22
N GLY A 45 32.45 -0.44 7.49
CA GLY A 45 31.10 -0.41 8.05
C GLY A 45 30.65 0.93 8.65
N ARG A 46 31.29 2.06 8.31
CA ARG A 46 31.04 3.39 8.92
C ARG A 46 30.67 4.49 7.91
N CYS A 47 29.46 4.42 7.40
CA CYS A 47 28.98 5.35 6.37
C CYS A 47 28.30 6.60 6.92
N GLY A 48 28.17 7.62 6.07
CA GLY A 48 27.64 8.94 6.41
C GLY A 48 28.66 9.82 7.14
N THR A 49 29.90 9.35 7.28
CA THR A 49 30.94 10.05 8.07
C THR A 49 32.02 10.70 7.19
N THR A 50 32.12 10.30 5.92
CA THR A 50 33.10 10.84 4.97
C THR A 50 32.43 11.57 3.79
N SER A 51 33.05 12.68 3.37
CA SER A 51 32.60 13.45 2.20
C SER A 51 32.98 12.72 0.89
N GLY A 52 32.27 11.63 0.60
CA GLY A 52 32.52 10.74 -0.53
C GLY A 52 31.60 9.52 -0.57
N ASP A 53 30.96 9.18 0.55
CA ASP A 53 30.07 8.02 0.70
C ASP A 53 28.87 8.13 -0.25
N LEU A 54 28.89 7.38 -1.36
CA LEU A 54 27.85 7.47 -2.38
C LEU A 54 26.60 6.71 -1.94
N ALA A 55 25.50 7.43 -1.77
CA ALA A 55 24.19 6.85 -1.49
C ALA A 55 23.78 5.77 -2.54
N VAL A 56 22.97 4.81 -2.10
CA VAL A 56 22.56 3.63 -2.89
C VAL A 56 21.02 3.54 -2.90
N PRO A 57 20.36 3.65 -4.07
CA PRO A 57 18.91 3.52 -4.19
C PRO A 57 18.47 2.06 -4.25
N ASN A 58 17.16 1.81 -4.13
CA ASN A 58 16.53 0.50 -4.28
C ASN A 58 17.13 -0.58 -3.37
N ILE A 59 17.35 -0.22 -2.10
CA ILE A 59 17.72 -1.11 -0.99
C ILE A 59 16.53 -1.25 -0.04
N ASP A 60 15.97 -2.45 0.07
CA ASP A 60 14.84 -2.75 0.93
C ASP A 60 15.17 -2.60 2.42
N LEU A 61 14.18 -2.19 3.20
CA LEU A 61 14.26 -1.85 4.61
C LEU A 61 13.00 -2.32 5.35
N THR A 62 13.16 -3.12 6.40
CA THR A 62 12.05 -3.50 7.29
C THR A 62 12.10 -2.73 8.60
N PHE A 63 10.93 -2.43 9.16
CA PHE A 63 10.75 -1.74 10.43
C PHE A 63 9.78 -2.55 11.29
N MET A 64 10.11 -2.77 12.56
CA MET A 64 9.37 -3.66 13.46
C MET A 64 9.37 -3.08 14.88
N THR A 65 8.20 -2.77 15.46
CA THR A 65 8.12 -2.29 16.86
C THR A 65 8.05 -3.44 17.85
N LEU A 66 8.96 -3.45 18.83
CA LEU A 66 9.05 -4.48 19.87
C LEU A 66 7.86 -4.50 20.85
N ALA A 67 7.00 -3.48 20.82
CA ALA A 67 5.87 -3.37 21.73
C ALA A 67 4.59 -4.07 21.22
N ASN A 68 4.45 -4.24 19.90
CA ASN A 68 3.20 -4.66 19.25
C ASN A 68 3.37 -5.17 17.80
N ASP A 69 4.59 -5.50 17.39
CA ASP A 69 4.99 -6.12 16.12
C ASP A 69 4.40 -5.51 14.82
N GLN A 70 4.08 -4.21 14.84
CA GLN A 70 3.70 -3.49 13.61
C GLN A 70 4.91 -3.47 12.66
N ARG A 71 4.70 -3.94 11.42
CA ARG A 71 5.74 -4.12 10.40
C ARG A 71 5.56 -3.17 9.22
N ALA A 72 6.62 -2.52 8.77
CA ALA A 72 6.66 -1.77 7.51
C ALA A 72 7.80 -2.26 6.62
N ALA A 73 7.61 -2.16 5.30
CA ALA A 73 8.61 -2.49 4.29
C ALA A 73 8.77 -1.31 3.33
N LEU A 74 9.84 -0.54 3.50
CA LEU A 74 10.23 0.53 2.58
C LEU A 74 11.44 0.07 1.76
N TYR A 75 11.87 0.91 0.83
CA TYR A 75 13.23 0.87 0.31
C TYR A 75 13.76 2.30 0.17
N THR A 76 15.04 2.46 -0.13
CA THR A 76 15.67 3.76 -0.38
C THR A 76 15.33 4.38 -1.74
N GLY A 77 14.80 5.61 -1.76
CA GLY A 77 14.53 6.35 -2.99
C GLY A 77 15.79 6.60 -3.85
N SER A 78 15.63 7.25 -5.01
CA SER A 78 16.72 7.46 -5.99
C SER A 78 17.97 8.19 -5.47
N ASN A 79 17.83 8.92 -4.35
CA ASN A 79 18.91 9.59 -3.62
C ASN A 79 19.53 8.73 -2.49
N GLY A 80 19.16 7.45 -2.39
CA GLY A 80 19.54 6.50 -1.34
C GLY A 80 18.97 6.77 0.06
N THR A 81 18.07 7.74 0.22
CA THR A 81 17.42 8.05 1.51
C THR A 81 16.12 7.28 1.67
N TYR A 82 15.70 7.06 2.92
CA TYR A 82 14.41 6.49 3.26
C TYR A 82 13.76 7.25 4.43
N GLY A 83 12.45 7.10 4.60
CA GLY A 83 11.75 7.67 5.74
C GLY A 83 10.45 6.96 6.07
N LEU A 84 10.33 6.47 7.30
CA LEU A 84 9.11 5.95 7.90
C LEU A 84 8.40 7.08 8.67
N PRO A 85 7.33 7.67 8.13
CA PRO A 85 6.54 8.68 8.83
C PRO A 85 5.56 8.04 9.82
N SER A 86 5.00 8.85 10.71
CA SER A 86 3.85 8.50 11.54
C SER A 86 4.04 7.31 12.51
N VAL A 87 5.27 7.04 12.97
CA VAL A 87 5.54 5.99 13.95
C VAL A 87 4.95 6.31 15.32
N GLY A 88 4.47 5.28 16.03
CA GLY A 88 4.12 5.38 17.45
C GLY A 88 5.34 5.44 18.36
N ALA A 89 5.13 5.88 19.61
CA ALA A 89 6.14 5.72 20.66
C ALA A 89 6.40 4.23 20.93
N GLY A 90 7.65 3.88 21.18
CA GLY A 90 8.09 2.50 21.39
C GLY A 90 9.53 2.27 20.96
N ASP A 91 10.01 1.05 21.17
CA ASP A 91 11.28 0.58 20.63
C ASP A 91 11.08 -0.02 19.24
N TRP A 92 11.69 0.59 18.23
CA TRP A 92 11.67 0.12 16.85
C TRP A 92 12.97 -0.59 16.51
N VAL A 93 12.88 -1.65 15.74
CA VAL A 93 13.99 -2.33 15.05
C VAL A 93 13.91 -1.94 13.59
N VAL A 94 15.01 -1.46 13.02
CA VAL A 94 15.15 -1.17 11.59
C VAL A 94 16.20 -2.09 11.01
N THR A 95 15.92 -2.70 9.86
CA THR A 95 16.81 -3.66 9.21
C THR A 95 16.95 -3.31 7.74
N ALA A 96 18.17 -3.13 7.23
CA ALA A 96 18.41 -3.14 5.79
C ALA A 96 18.40 -4.59 5.29
N VAL A 97 17.64 -4.87 4.24
CA VAL A 97 17.43 -6.21 3.66
C VAL A 97 17.69 -6.19 2.14
N PRO A 98 18.84 -5.67 1.67
CA PRO A 98 19.12 -5.57 0.24
C PRO A 98 19.24 -6.94 -0.43
N ASN A 99 19.02 -6.98 -1.74
CA ASN A 99 19.25 -8.17 -2.57
C ASN A 99 20.67 -8.77 -2.32
N PRO A 100 20.78 -9.96 -1.69
CA PRO A 100 22.06 -10.52 -1.26
C PRO A 100 22.94 -10.99 -2.43
N SER A 101 22.36 -11.19 -3.61
CA SER A 101 23.08 -11.50 -4.85
C SER A 101 23.76 -10.27 -5.47
N LEU A 102 23.48 -9.05 -4.96
CA LEU A 102 24.05 -7.80 -5.45
C LEU A 102 24.78 -7.02 -4.36
N TRP A 103 24.31 -7.09 -3.11
CA TRP A 103 24.76 -6.28 -2.00
C TRP A 103 24.93 -7.10 -0.72
N ARG A 104 25.97 -6.79 0.05
CA ARG A 104 26.17 -7.25 1.43
C ARG A 104 26.12 -6.06 2.37
N VAL A 105 25.28 -6.12 3.41
CA VAL A 105 25.29 -5.13 4.49
C VAL A 105 26.59 -5.26 5.30
N THR A 106 27.26 -4.15 5.56
CA THR A 106 28.55 -4.10 6.28
C THR A 106 28.48 -3.31 7.60
N SER A 107 27.46 -2.48 7.80
CA SER A 107 27.18 -1.80 9.06
C SER A 107 26.57 -2.75 10.10
N THR A 108 26.36 -2.24 11.32
CA THR A 108 25.44 -2.89 12.27
C THR A 108 24.05 -3.01 11.63
N ASN A 109 23.45 -4.20 11.72
CA ASN A 109 22.14 -4.51 11.16
C ASN A 109 21.54 -5.71 11.91
N PRO A 110 20.33 -5.64 12.47
CA PRO A 110 19.46 -4.46 12.55
C PRO A 110 19.97 -3.39 13.54
N VAL A 111 19.36 -2.20 13.48
CA VAL A 111 19.57 -1.06 14.40
C VAL A 111 18.31 -0.86 15.26
N GLN A 112 18.48 -0.61 16.57
CA GLN A 112 17.37 -0.29 17.47
C GLN A 112 17.21 1.22 17.69
N VAL A 113 15.96 1.69 17.69
CA VAL A 113 15.57 3.11 17.65
C VAL A 113 14.40 3.36 18.61
N LYS A 114 14.66 3.98 19.76
CA LYS A 114 13.65 4.25 20.80
C LYS A 114 12.95 5.60 20.58
N VAL A 115 11.66 5.61 20.26
CA VAL A 115 10.85 6.82 19.98
C VAL A 115 9.99 7.16 21.20
N SER A 116 10.15 8.36 21.77
CA SER A 116 9.35 8.84 22.91
C SER A 116 9.49 10.36 23.11
N ASP A 117 8.71 10.96 24.02
CA ASP A 117 8.90 12.34 24.47
C ASP A 117 10.28 12.60 25.11
N ARG A 118 10.91 11.56 25.70
CA ARG A 118 12.22 11.65 26.37
C ARG A 118 13.38 11.52 25.39
N ASP A 119 13.22 10.62 24.42
CA ASP A 119 14.26 10.27 23.45
C ASP A 119 14.14 11.11 22.16
N GLY A 120 13.06 11.87 22.00
CA GLY A 120 12.73 12.66 20.82
C GLY A 120 11.90 11.88 19.78
N TRP A 121 10.97 12.59 19.14
CA TRP A 121 10.03 12.04 18.16
C TRP A 121 10.59 11.94 16.73
N VAL A 122 11.63 12.70 16.40
CA VAL A 122 12.28 12.65 15.08
C VAL A 122 13.61 11.92 15.20
N LYS A 123 13.78 10.86 14.42
CA LYS A 123 15.00 10.04 14.38
C LYS A 123 15.62 10.18 13.01
N LEU A 124 16.84 10.71 12.98
CA LEU A 124 17.65 10.90 11.79
C LEU A 124 18.90 10.02 11.91
N ASN A 125 19.63 9.87 10.81
CA ASN A 125 20.92 9.19 10.74
C ASN A 125 20.85 7.72 11.21
N VAL A 126 19.73 7.05 10.93
CA VAL A 126 19.60 5.59 11.09
C VAL A 126 20.18 4.94 9.83
N ASP A 127 21.48 5.12 9.63
CA ASP A 127 22.11 4.86 8.34
C ASP A 127 22.67 3.43 8.26
N PHE A 128 22.68 2.86 7.05
CA PHE A 128 23.25 1.53 6.78
C PHE A 128 24.32 1.59 5.69
N CYS A 129 25.24 0.64 5.75
CA CYS A 129 26.30 0.45 4.77
C CYS A 129 26.08 -0.80 3.93
N VAL A 130 26.30 -0.71 2.62
CA VAL A 130 26.35 -1.86 1.72
C VAL A 130 27.61 -1.86 0.85
N GLN A 131 28.13 -3.06 0.58
CA GLN A 131 29.14 -3.33 -0.44
C GLN A 131 28.56 -4.21 -1.54
N ALA A 132 29.13 -4.18 -2.75
CA ALA A 132 28.79 -5.17 -3.77
C ALA A 132 29.08 -6.60 -3.24
N ALA A 133 28.19 -7.54 -3.55
CA ALA A 133 28.35 -8.93 -3.15
C ALA A 133 29.64 -9.56 -3.76
N PRO A 134 30.28 -10.54 -3.10
CA PRO A 134 31.52 -11.15 -3.59
C PRO A 134 31.42 -11.65 -5.04
N GLY A 135 32.28 -11.14 -5.92
CA GLY A 135 32.29 -11.45 -7.35
C GLY A 135 31.41 -10.54 -8.22
N VAL A 136 30.60 -9.66 -7.63
CA VAL A 136 29.77 -8.68 -8.36
C VAL A 136 30.55 -7.37 -8.54
N SER A 137 30.54 -6.81 -9.74
CA SER A 137 31.17 -5.50 -9.97
C SER A 137 30.28 -4.36 -9.44
N LEU A 138 30.89 -3.27 -8.95
CA LEU A 138 30.15 -2.10 -8.47
C LEU A 138 29.26 -1.47 -9.55
N SER A 139 29.64 -1.56 -10.83
CA SER A 139 28.79 -1.13 -11.95
C SER A 139 27.65 -2.10 -12.21
N THR A 140 27.83 -3.41 -12.07
CA THR A 140 26.73 -4.40 -12.15
C THR A 140 25.70 -4.16 -11.03
N ALA A 141 26.15 -4.07 -9.79
CA ALA A 141 25.29 -3.81 -8.64
C ALA A 141 24.57 -2.46 -8.80
N ARG A 142 25.29 -1.39 -9.17
CA ARG A 142 24.66 -0.08 -9.40
C ARG A 142 23.71 -0.06 -10.60
N LEU A 143 23.98 -0.80 -11.69
CA LEU A 143 23.11 -0.81 -12.88
C LEU A 143 21.77 -1.52 -12.64
N GLN A 144 21.68 -2.43 -11.67
CA GLN A 144 20.40 -3.01 -11.24
C GLN A 144 19.71 -2.21 -10.12
N THR A 145 20.45 -1.42 -9.31
CA THR A 145 19.80 -0.40 -8.45
C THR A 145 19.37 0.86 -9.21
N LEU A 146 19.98 1.15 -10.36
CA LEU A 146 19.53 2.22 -11.25
C LEU A 146 18.25 1.77 -11.95
N PRO A 147 17.10 2.44 -11.70
CA PRO A 147 15.83 1.96 -12.23
C PRO A 147 15.77 2.15 -13.76
N LYS A 148 15.49 1.06 -14.47
CA LYS A 148 14.55 1.13 -15.60
C LYS A 148 13.14 1.22 -15.01
N SER A 149 12.81 2.40 -14.49
CA SER A 149 11.53 2.78 -13.84
C SER A 149 11.01 1.79 -12.76
N ASP A 150 11.20 2.02 -11.45
CA ASP A 150 10.48 3.03 -10.62
C ASP A 150 9.16 2.48 -9.98
N ALA A 151 9.15 1.92 -8.75
CA ALA A 151 7.90 1.64 -7.97
C ALA A 151 8.11 1.36 -6.45
N ALA A 152 7.15 1.77 -5.57
CA ALA A 152 7.07 1.76 -4.07
C ALA A 152 7.28 0.39 -3.34
N ALA A 153 7.48 0.15 -2.03
CA ALA A 153 7.46 0.82 -0.68
C ALA A 153 6.11 1.12 0.03
N VAL A 154 5.83 0.48 1.20
CA VAL A 154 4.53 0.48 1.93
C VAL A 154 4.64 0.23 3.46
N LEU A 155 3.63 0.68 4.22
CA LEU A 155 3.53 0.62 5.69
C LEU A 155 2.34 -0.26 6.17
N VAL A 156 2.53 -1.18 7.13
CA VAL A 156 1.48 -2.07 7.69
C VAL A 156 1.43 -2.01 9.24
N SER A 157 0.33 -2.45 9.85
CA SER A 157 0.14 -2.46 11.32
C SER A 157 -1.01 -3.40 11.77
N LEU A 158 -1.12 -3.66 13.10
CA LEU A 158 -2.10 -4.47 13.87
C LEU A 158 -1.58 -5.87 14.29
N PRO A 159 -2.10 -6.51 15.36
CA PRO A 159 -2.85 -6.02 16.53
C PRO A 159 -2.19 -6.40 17.89
N THR A 160 -2.88 -6.21 19.03
CA THR A 160 -2.35 -6.50 20.39
C THR A 160 -2.23 -7.99 20.72
N ALA A 161 -1.16 -8.36 21.45
CA ALA A 161 -0.87 -9.73 21.88
C ALA A 161 -1.86 -10.27 22.94
N VAL A 162 -2.02 -11.61 22.94
CA VAL A 162 -2.69 -12.38 24.00
C VAL A 162 -1.64 -13.19 24.75
N ASN A 163 -1.64 -13.10 26.08
CA ASN A 163 -0.77 -13.93 26.92
C ASN A 163 -1.15 -15.41 26.82
N ASN A 164 -0.14 -16.28 26.70
CA ASN A 164 -0.16 -17.57 27.38
C ASN A 164 1.27 -17.91 27.82
N SER A 165 1.41 -18.20 29.11
CA SER A 165 2.65 -18.69 29.71
C SER A 165 2.59 -20.20 29.88
N ASP A 166 3.62 -20.92 29.42
CA ASP A 166 4.02 -22.14 30.12
C ASP A 166 5.54 -22.36 30.03
N THR A 167 6.03 -23.35 30.76
CA THR A 167 7.44 -23.44 31.20
C THR A 167 8.03 -24.85 31.04
N SER A 168 9.34 -24.98 31.35
CA SER A 168 10.17 -26.20 31.28
C SER A 168 10.65 -26.58 29.86
N SER A 169 11.82 -27.21 29.65
CA SER A 169 12.85 -27.69 30.61
C SER A 169 14.28 -27.64 30.03
N ASN A 170 15.27 -27.84 30.92
CA ASN A 170 16.70 -27.57 30.74
C ASN A 170 17.46 -28.41 29.67
N SER A 171 18.40 -27.73 29.01
CA SER A 171 19.82 -28.10 28.83
C SER A 171 20.25 -29.55 28.58
N ALA A 172 20.80 -29.82 27.38
CA ALA A 172 22.07 -30.56 27.21
C ALA A 172 22.57 -30.58 25.74
N ILE A 173 23.22 -29.52 25.25
CA ILE A 173 24.05 -29.60 24.01
C ILE A 173 25.35 -28.81 24.22
N SER A 174 26.46 -29.53 24.38
CA SER A 174 27.82 -29.00 24.25
C SER A 174 28.78 -30.13 23.81
N GLU A 175 29.97 -29.75 23.36
CA GLU A 175 31.12 -30.65 23.07
C GLU A 175 31.01 -31.71 21.95
N GLN A 176 30.02 -31.68 21.03
CA GLN A 176 29.98 -32.66 19.90
C GLN A 176 29.94 -32.10 18.46
N LEU A 177 30.05 -30.79 18.24
CA LEU A 177 29.94 -30.15 16.92
C LEU A 177 31.27 -29.83 16.19
N LEU A 178 32.42 -30.31 16.69
CA LEU A 178 33.74 -29.86 16.23
C LEU A 178 34.51 -30.81 15.28
N THR A 179 33.97 -31.98 14.90
CA THR A 179 34.77 -33.00 14.18
C THR A 179 34.18 -33.55 12.87
N ASN A 180 32.99 -33.12 12.43
CA ASN A 180 32.47 -33.39 11.09
C ASN A 180 31.38 -32.37 10.71
N PRO A 181 31.56 -31.53 9.67
CA PRO A 181 30.45 -30.78 9.10
C PRO A 181 29.50 -31.75 8.35
N PRO A 182 28.17 -31.62 8.51
CA PRO A 182 27.22 -32.38 7.69
C PRO A 182 27.42 -32.07 6.20
N ALA A 183 27.16 -33.06 5.33
CA ALA A 183 27.02 -32.81 3.90
C ALA A 183 25.89 -31.79 3.65
N PRO A 184 25.99 -30.92 2.62
CA PRO A 184 24.99 -29.88 2.37
C PRO A 184 23.61 -30.52 2.15
N GLN A 185 22.71 -30.26 3.10
CA GLN A 185 21.33 -30.74 3.05
C GLN A 185 20.60 -30.08 1.87
N PRO A 186 19.80 -30.81 1.08
CA PRO A 186 18.96 -30.20 0.04
C PRO A 186 18.09 -29.09 0.63
N ALA A 187 17.87 -28.03 -0.15
CA ALA A 187 17.00 -26.92 0.25
C ALA A 187 15.59 -27.44 0.61
N PRO A 188 14.90 -26.83 1.60
CA PRO A 188 13.55 -27.24 1.97
C PRO A 188 12.60 -27.25 0.77
N ASN A 189 11.88 -28.36 0.56
CA ASN A 189 10.92 -28.47 -0.52
C ASN A 189 9.62 -27.71 -0.16
N LEU A 190 9.62 -26.41 -0.47
CA LEU A 190 8.49 -25.50 -0.22
C LEU A 190 7.20 -25.91 -0.97
N GLU A 191 7.30 -26.69 -2.06
CA GLU A 191 6.12 -27.16 -2.82
C GLU A 191 5.34 -28.23 -2.06
N ALA A 192 6.03 -29.16 -1.39
CA ALA A 192 5.40 -30.28 -0.71
C ALA A 192 4.51 -29.87 0.47
N THR A 193 4.74 -28.68 1.05
CA THR A 193 3.99 -28.11 2.18
C THR A 193 2.82 -27.21 1.78
N ALA A 194 2.66 -26.89 0.49
CA ALA A 194 1.63 -25.96 0.00
C ALA A 194 0.50 -26.64 -0.81
N ALA A 195 0.59 -27.95 -1.05
CA ALA A 195 -0.21 -28.64 -2.06
C ALA A 195 -1.61 -29.10 -1.61
N THR A 196 -2.03 -28.87 -0.36
CA THR A 196 -3.25 -29.50 0.21
C THR A 196 -4.51 -28.64 0.18
N ASP A 197 -4.39 -27.30 0.23
CA ASP A 197 -5.51 -26.42 0.55
C ASP A 197 -5.64 -25.24 -0.41
N VAL A 198 -6.14 -25.51 -1.62
CA VAL A 198 -6.63 -24.48 -2.56
C VAL A 198 -8.08 -24.79 -2.92
N THR A 199 -9.02 -24.04 -2.34
CA THR A 199 -10.43 -24.07 -2.77
C THR A 199 -10.53 -23.48 -4.17
N ALA A 200 -10.84 -24.32 -5.16
CA ALA A 200 -11.04 -23.89 -6.54
C ALA A 200 -12.24 -22.94 -6.65
N VAL A 201 -11.96 -21.66 -6.89
CA VAL A 201 -12.97 -20.63 -7.21
C VAL A 201 -13.62 -20.98 -8.55
N PRO A 202 -14.96 -20.85 -8.72
CA PRO A 202 -15.61 -21.02 -10.02
C PRO A 202 -15.00 -20.12 -11.09
N ALA A 203 -14.94 -20.60 -12.34
CA ALA A 203 -14.34 -19.86 -13.44
C ALA A 203 -14.96 -18.45 -13.57
N GLU A 204 -14.10 -17.42 -13.49
CA GLU A 204 -14.40 -16.03 -13.81
C GLU A 204 -15.45 -15.31 -12.94
N SER A 205 -15.69 -15.79 -11.71
CA SER A 205 -16.44 -15.03 -10.70
C SER A 205 -15.74 -13.70 -10.33
N TRP A 206 -14.41 -13.69 -10.30
CA TRP A 206 -13.60 -12.47 -10.12
C TRP A 206 -13.78 -11.48 -11.28
N LEU A 207 -13.84 -11.97 -12.52
CA LEU A 207 -13.99 -11.14 -13.73
C LEU A 207 -15.40 -10.55 -13.77
N THR A 208 -16.40 -11.34 -13.42
CA THR A 208 -17.79 -10.88 -13.23
C THR A 208 -17.85 -9.77 -12.18
N TYR A 209 -17.15 -9.92 -11.06
CA TYR A 209 -17.10 -8.92 -9.99
C TYR A 209 -16.38 -7.63 -10.44
N LEU A 210 -15.25 -7.76 -11.13
CA LEU A 210 -14.50 -6.64 -11.74
C LEU A 210 -15.34 -5.89 -12.78
N ASN A 211 -16.03 -6.61 -13.66
CA ASN A 211 -16.83 -6.02 -14.72
C ASN A 211 -18.07 -5.27 -14.22
N ASN A 212 -18.57 -5.56 -13.01
CA ASN A 212 -19.58 -4.71 -12.37
C ASN A 212 -19.05 -3.28 -12.10
N PHE A 213 -17.76 -3.12 -11.78
CA PHE A 213 -17.15 -1.78 -11.62
C PHE A 213 -16.99 -1.07 -12.97
N ARG A 214 -16.58 -1.79 -14.02
CA ARG A 214 -16.50 -1.21 -15.37
C ARG A 214 -17.87 -0.82 -15.91
N ALA A 215 -18.92 -1.61 -15.67
CA ALA A 215 -20.30 -1.22 -15.95
C ALA A 215 -20.73 0.07 -15.23
N MET A 216 -20.27 0.30 -13.98
CA MET A 216 -20.49 1.59 -13.29
C MET A 216 -19.73 2.77 -13.92
N GLY A 217 -18.66 2.54 -14.67
CA GLY A 217 -17.97 3.56 -15.47
C GLY A 217 -18.53 3.75 -16.88
N GLY A 218 -19.56 2.98 -17.27
CA GLY A 218 -20.05 2.92 -18.66
C GLY A 218 -19.12 2.18 -19.63
N LEU A 219 -18.12 1.46 -19.12
CA LEU A 219 -17.06 0.79 -19.88
C LEU A 219 -17.49 -0.59 -20.40
N THR A 220 -16.88 -0.99 -21.51
CA THR A 220 -16.94 -2.37 -22.03
C THR A 220 -16.40 -3.36 -20.98
N PRO A 221 -17.08 -4.49 -20.74
CA PRO A 221 -16.58 -5.59 -19.92
C PRO A 221 -15.24 -6.13 -20.46
N LEU A 222 -14.32 -6.43 -19.55
CA LEU A 222 -13.04 -7.07 -19.84
C LEU A 222 -13.20 -8.56 -20.12
N GLN A 223 -12.25 -9.09 -20.89
CA GLN A 223 -11.99 -10.51 -21.05
C GLN A 223 -10.82 -10.96 -20.15
N ASN A 224 -10.79 -12.24 -19.81
CA ASN A 224 -9.67 -12.90 -19.12
C ASN A 224 -8.63 -13.37 -20.16
N SER A 225 -7.35 -13.02 -19.97
CA SER A 225 -6.23 -13.65 -20.65
C SER A 225 -5.68 -14.78 -19.76
N PRO A 226 -5.81 -16.07 -20.16
CA PRO A 226 -5.31 -17.18 -19.36
C PRO A 226 -3.80 -17.11 -19.10
N ASP A 227 -3.03 -16.56 -20.04
CA ASP A 227 -1.57 -16.43 -19.92
C ASP A 227 -1.19 -15.34 -18.91
N LEU A 228 -1.85 -14.18 -18.92
CA LEU A 228 -1.66 -13.13 -17.90
C LEU A 228 -2.18 -13.58 -16.53
N SER A 229 -3.29 -14.33 -16.48
CA SER A 229 -3.83 -14.89 -15.23
C SER A 229 -2.89 -15.94 -14.62
N ASN A 230 -2.25 -16.77 -15.46
CA ASN A 230 -1.19 -17.68 -15.04
C ASN A 230 0.04 -16.93 -14.48
N GLY A 231 0.51 -15.87 -15.17
CA GLY A 231 1.56 -15.00 -14.63
C GLY A 231 1.19 -14.37 -13.29
N SER A 232 -0.03 -13.83 -13.19
CA SER A 232 -0.59 -13.22 -11.99
C SER A 232 -0.68 -14.20 -10.80
N GLN A 233 -1.05 -15.46 -11.06
CA GLN A 233 -1.07 -16.51 -10.04
C GLN A 233 0.34 -16.93 -9.62
N LEU A 234 1.27 -17.04 -10.57
CA LEU A 234 2.68 -17.37 -10.28
C LEU A 234 3.33 -16.28 -9.41
N HIS A 235 3.07 -15.00 -9.68
CA HIS A 235 3.57 -13.92 -8.83
C HIS A 235 2.87 -13.86 -7.46
N SER A 236 1.57 -14.14 -7.41
CA SER A 236 0.85 -14.28 -6.14
C SER A 236 1.46 -15.36 -5.25
N ARG A 237 1.83 -16.50 -5.85
CA ARG A 237 2.56 -17.59 -5.18
C ARG A 237 3.96 -17.17 -4.77
N TYR A 238 4.68 -16.42 -5.61
CA TYR A 238 6.00 -15.87 -5.29
C TYR A 238 5.94 -15.00 -4.02
N MET A 239 4.99 -14.06 -3.95
CA MET A 239 4.87 -13.15 -2.80
C MET A 239 4.59 -13.89 -1.49
N VAL A 240 3.63 -14.81 -1.49
CA VAL A 240 3.22 -15.55 -0.28
C VAL A 240 4.31 -16.51 0.20
N LEU A 241 4.87 -17.33 -0.69
CA LEU A 241 5.83 -18.37 -0.28
C LEU A 241 7.23 -17.84 0.06
N ASN A 242 7.58 -16.62 -0.36
CA ASN A 242 8.79 -15.92 0.07
C ASN A 242 8.58 -14.99 1.27
N ASP A 243 7.34 -14.81 1.75
CA ASP A 243 6.93 -13.78 2.71
C ASP A 243 7.33 -12.35 2.28
N THR A 244 7.40 -12.12 0.97
CA THR A 244 7.66 -10.82 0.33
C THR A 244 6.33 -10.29 -0.23
N PRO A 245 5.46 -9.68 0.60
CA PRO A 245 4.19 -9.14 0.13
C PRO A 245 4.42 -8.01 -0.89
N ILE A 246 3.38 -7.67 -1.65
CA ILE A 246 3.27 -6.42 -2.43
C ILE A 246 4.50 -6.08 -3.31
N ALA A 247 5.18 -7.11 -3.80
CA ALA A 247 6.33 -6.95 -4.69
C ALA A 247 5.85 -6.55 -6.09
N HIS A 248 6.63 -5.67 -6.75
CA HIS A 248 6.47 -5.34 -8.17
C HIS A 248 7.58 -5.96 -9.05
N SER A 249 8.32 -6.95 -8.53
CA SER A 249 9.31 -7.73 -9.28
C SER A 249 9.62 -9.05 -8.57
N GLU A 250 10.27 -9.98 -9.29
CA GLU A 250 10.80 -11.22 -8.73
C GLU A 250 12.33 -11.27 -8.86
N VAL A 251 13.01 -11.68 -7.79
CA VAL A 251 14.47 -11.89 -7.80
C VAL A 251 14.80 -13.15 -8.62
N SER A 252 15.52 -12.99 -9.74
CA SER A 252 15.81 -14.06 -10.71
C SER A 252 16.69 -15.22 -10.21
N SER A 253 17.31 -15.10 -9.02
CA SER A 253 18.01 -16.19 -8.34
C SER A 253 17.14 -16.93 -7.31
N ASN A 254 15.85 -16.58 -7.18
CA ASN A 254 14.91 -17.25 -6.28
C ASN A 254 14.34 -18.53 -6.95
N PRO A 255 14.23 -19.68 -6.25
CA PRO A 255 13.68 -20.92 -6.82
C PRO A 255 12.23 -20.83 -7.33
N LEU A 256 11.46 -19.83 -6.89
CA LEU A 256 10.07 -19.59 -7.30
C LEU A 256 9.95 -18.56 -8.45
N TYR A 257 11.06 -17.99 -8.92
CA TYR A 257 11.07 -17.03 -10.02
C TYR A 257 10.49 -17.62 -11.31
N THR A 258 9.63 -16.86 -11.98
CA THR A 258 9.18 -17.14 -13.35
C THR A 258 9.20 -15.86 -14.19
N PRO A 259 9.65 -15.90 -15.46
CA PRO A 259 9.61 -14.71 -16.32
C PRO A 259 8.21 -14.10 -16.48
N VAL A 260 7.17 -14.94 -16.46
CA VAL A 260 5.76 -14.52 -16.57
C VAL A 260 5.18 -13.97 -15.25
N GLY A 261 5.63 -14.47 -14.10
CA GLY A 261 5.29 -13.90 -12.80
C GLY A 261 5.95 -12.52 -12.61
N ASN A 262 7.24 -12.40 -12.92
CA ASN A 262 7.93 -11.12 -12.94
C ASN A 262 7.29 -10.10 -13.92
N GLN A 263 6.80 -10.55 -15.07
CA GLN A 263 6.04 -9.69 -15.99
C GLN A 263 4.76 -9.18 -15.33
N ALA A 264 3.95 -10.06 -14.72
CA ALA A 264 2.72 -9.67 -14.02
C ALA A 264 2.99 -8.74 -12.83
N ALA A 265 4.11 -8.93 -12.11
CA ALA A 265 4.53 -8.06 -11.00
C ALA A 265 4.77 -6.60 -11.45
N LEU A 266 5.41 -6.41 -12.61
CA LEU A 266 5.75 -5.11 -13.19
C LEU A 266 4.53 -4.37 -13.80
N ASN A 267 3.48 -5.11 -14.17
CA ASN A 267 2.35 -4.60 -14.96
C ASN A 267 1.02 -4.62 -14.20
N GLY A 268 0.95 -5.30 -13.05
CA GLY A 268 -0.27 -5.50 -12.29
C GLY A 268 -0.46 -4.59 -11.09
N ASN A 269 -1.73 -4.38 -10.76
CA ASN A 269 -2.16 -3.99 -9.44
C ASN A 269 -1.91 -5.15 -8.47
N ILE A 270 -1.30 -4.87 -7.31
CA ILE A 270 -0.85 -5.90 -6.36
C ILE A 270 -1.63 -5.78 -5.04
N PHE A 271 -1.91 -6.91 -4.40
CA PHE A 271 -2.54 -6.98 -3.07
C PHE A 271 -1.93 -8.12 -2.26
N ALA A 272 -1.75 -7.93 -0.96
CA ALA A 272 -1.38 -8.99 -0.03
C ALA A 272 -2.00 -8.74 1.36
N THR A 273 -2.33 -9.81 2.08
CA THR A 273 -3.01 -9.73 3.38
C THR A 273 -2.68 -10.90 4.31
N THR A 274 -2.72 -10.62 5.61
CA THR A 274 -2.57 -11.60 6.70
C THR A 274 -3.92 -12.24 7.09
N GLN A 275 -4.97 -12.02 6.29
CA GLN A 275 -6.31 -12.57 6.51
C GLN A 275 -6.49 -13.89 5.74
N ILE A 276 -6.52 -15.01 6.45
CA ILE A 276 -6.66 -16.36 5.84
C ILE A 276 -8.00 -16.55 5.11
N GLN A 277 -9.03 -15.81 5.50
CA GLN A 277 -10.36 -15.76 4.86
C GLN A 277 -10.49 -14.67 3.78
N ALA A 278 -9.39 -14.20 3.19
CA ALA A 278 -9.44 -13.25 2.07
C ALA A 278 -9.60 -13.95 0.71
N ASP A 279 -10.44 -13.35 -0.13
CA ASP A 279 -10.76 -13.78 -1.49
C ASP A 279 -10.52 -12.65 -2.51
N TYR A 280 -10.89 -12.88 -3.77
CA TYR A 280 -10.74 -11.90 -4.86
C TYR A 280 -11.50 -10.59 -4.63
N THR A 281 -12.59 -10.59 -3.84
CA THR A 281 -13.33 -9.38 -3.54
C THR A 281 -12.53 -8.45 -2.63
N TRP A 282 -11.66 -8.98 -1.76
CA TRP A 282 -10.80 -8.15 -0.90
C TRP A 282 -9.79 -7.36 -1.74
N ALA A 283 -9.14 -8.03 -2.70
CA ALA A 283 -8.19 -7.40 -3.62
C ALA A 283 -8.87 -6.35 -4.51
N ILE A 284 -9.97 -6.72 -5.18
CA ILE A 284 -10.67 -5.81 -6.10
C ILE A 284 -11.29 -4.62 -5.35
N ASN A 285 -11.91 -4.83 -4.17
CA ASN A 285 -12.43 -3.71 -3.38
C ASN A 285 -11.31 -2.82 -2.82
N PHE A 286 -10.12 -3.36 -2.51
CA PHE A 286 -8.96 -2.56 -2.15
C PHE A 286 -8.55 -1.66 -3.32
N TRP A 287 -8.28 -2.23 -4.50
CA TRP A 287 -7.85 -1.48 -5.68
C TRP A 287 -8.88 -0.43 -6.12
N VAL A 288 -10.19 -0.73 -6.07
CA VAL A 288 -11.24 0.27 -6.35
C VAL A 288 -11.32 1.36 -5.27
N SER A 289 -10.89 1.08 -4.03
CA SER A 289 -10.81 2.09 -2.96
C SER A 289 -9.58 3.01 -3.05
N ALA A 290 -8.74 2.83 -4.06
CA ALA A 290 -7.37 3.33 -4.12
C ALA A 290 -7.14 3.97 -5.52
N PRO A 291 -7.17 5.30 -5.68
CA PRO A 291 -7.24 5.96 -6.99
C PRO A 291 -6.12 5.60 -7.98
N PHE A 292 -4.90 5.31 -7.53
CA PHE A 292 -3.79 4.96 -8.44
C PHE A 292 -3.86 3.52 -8.93
N HIS A 293 -4.51 2.62 -8.18
CA HIS A 293 -4.87 1.29 -8.68
C HIS A 293 -6.14 1.33 -9.54
N LEU A 294 -7.12 2.17 -9.16
CA LEU A 294 -8.41 2.30 -9.84
C LEU A 294 -8.28 2.92 -11.25
N VAL A 295 -7.48 3.96 -11.45
CA VAL A 295 -7.39 4.67 -12.75
C VAL A 295 -7.02 3.72 -13.90
N PRO A 296 -6.00 2.85 -13.79
CA PRO A 296 -5.72 1.81 -14.78
C PRO A 296 -6.86 0.78 -14.97
N MET A 297 -7.60 0.42 -13.91
CA MET A 297 -8.75 -0.50 -14.02
C MET A 297 -9.93 0.11 -14.78
N LEU A 298 -10.04 1.44 -14.79
CA LEU A 298 -11.03 2.20 -15.54
C LEU A 298 -10.61 2.54 -16.97
N ASP A 299 -9.40 2.15 -17.40
CA ASP A 299 -8.89 2.53 -18.72
C ASP A 299 -9.83 2.02 -19.85
N PRO A 300 -10.35 2.90 -20.73
CA PRO A 300 -11.16 2.50 -21.87
C PRO A 300 -10.43 1.64 -22.91
N ALA A 301 -9.10 1.75 -23.01
CA ALA A 301 -8.27 0.95 -23.91
C ALA A 301 -7.97 -0.46 -23.38
N LEU A 302 -8.26 -0.72 -22.10
CA LEU A 302 -8.10 -2.03 -21.49
C LEU A 302 -9.25 -2.94 -21.93
N ASN A 303 -8.91 -4.00 -22.67
CA ASN A 303 -9.87 -4.97 -23.24
C ASN A 303 -9.70 -6.37 -22.62
N THR A 304 -8.49 -6.71 -22.19
CA THR A 304 -8.14 -7.98 -21.55
C THR A 304 -7.35 -7.71 -20.27
N VAL A 305 -7.50 -8.56 -19.27
CA VAL A 305 -6.69 -8.57 -18.03
C VAL A 305 -6.32 -9.99 -17.64
N GLY A 306 -5.24 -10.11 -16.87
CA GLY A 306 -4.95 -11.33 -16.11
C GLY A 306 -5.24 -11.13 -14.63
N TYR A 307 -5.89 -12.09 -13.98
CA TYR A 307 -6.01 -12.11 -12.52
C TYR A 307 -5.57 -13.46 -11.97
N GLY A 308 -4.84 -13.42 -10.86
CA GLY A 308 -4.54 -14.60 -10.07
C GLY A 308 -4.39 -14.25 -8.61
N ASN A 309 -4.70 -15.22 -7.75
CA ASN A 309 -4.33 -15.20 -6.34
C ASN A 309 -3.74 -16.53 -5.92
N PHE A 310 -3.03 -16.49 -4.80
CA PHE A 310 -2.52 -17.66 -4.10
C PHE A 310 -2.77 -17.47 -2.61
N ASN A 311 -3.19 -18.53 -1.93
CA ASN A 311 -3.50 -18.55 -0.51
C ASN A 311 -2.66 -19.62 0.17
N ALA A 312 -2.24 -19.39 1.42
CA ALA A 312 -1.52 -20.37 2.24
C ALA A 312 -1.85 -20.19 3.73
N ALA A 313 -1.99 -21.30 4.45
CA ALA A 313 -2.20 -21.27 5.91
C ALA A 313 -0.93 -20.95 6.73
N ASN A 314 0.25 -20.98 6.09
CA ASN A 314 1.56 -20.77 6.70
C ASN A 314 2.27 -19.57 6.05
N GLY A 315 3.12 -18.87 6.81
CA GLY A 315 3.69 -17.55 6.43
C GLY A 315 3.07 -16.42 7.26
N ASN A 316 3.58 -15.19 7.16
CA ASN A 316 2.93 -14.03 7.78
C ASN A 316 1.81 -13.50 6.88
N PHE A 317 1.93 -13.68 5.56
CA PHE A 317 0.88 -13.41 4.59
C PHE A 317 0.15 -14.70 4.21
N HIS A 318 -1.18 -14.66 4.21
CA HIS A 318 -2.04 -15.83 3.96
C HIS A 318 -2.75 -15.78 2.60
N MET A 319 -2.76 -14.61 1.96
CA MET A 319 -3.27 -14.42 0.61
C MET A 319 -2.51 -13.27 -0.07
N ALA A 320 -2.16 -13.44 -1.33
CA ALA A 320 -1.79 -12.36 -2.23
C ALA A 320 -2.47 -12.52 -3.59
N ALA A 321 -2.64 -11.41 -4.29
CA ALA A 321 -3.31 -11.33 -5.58
C ALA A 321 -2.62 -10.31 -6.50
N VAL A 322 -2.73 -10.56 -7.81
CA VAL A 322 -2.27 -9.68 -8.88
C VAL A 322 -3.38 -9.55 -9.93
N LEU A 323 -3.58 -8.34 -10.44
CA LEU A 323 -4.39 -8.04 -11.61
C LEU A 323 -3.53 -7.30 -12.63
N ASP A 324 -3.05 -7.97 -13.67
CA ASP A 324 -2.32 -7.35 -14.78
C ASP A 324 -3.29 -6.47 -15.60
N VAL A 325 -2.98 -5.17 -15.62
CA VAL A 325 -3.77 -4.10 -16.28
C VAL A 325 -2.95 -3.37 -17.35
N ARG A 326 -1.78 -3.88 -17.75
CA ARG A 326 -0.86 -3.19 -18.68
C ARG A 326 -0.27 -4.07 -19.79
N SER A 327 -0.05 -5.38 -19.57
CA SER A 327 0.64 -6.24 -20.55
C SER A 327 -0.12 -6.42 -21.88
N GLU A 328 -1.46 -6.30 -21.88
CA GLU A 328 -2.33 -6.35 -23.07
C GLU A 328 -3.13 -5.03 -23.27
N LEU A 329 -2.58 -3.89 -22.82
CA LEU A 329 -3.26 -2.60 -22.99
C LEU A 329 -3.34 -2.20 -24.47
N GLY A 330 -4.55 -1.85 -24.93
CA GLY A 330 -4.82 -1.45 -26.31
C GLY A 330 -4.52 0.01 -26.62
N ASN A 331 -4.91 0.46 -27.82
CA ASN A 331 -4.91 1.88 -28.18
C ASN A 331 -6.18 2.57 -27.66
N SER A 332 -6.04 3.81 -27.18
CA SER A 332 -7.12 4.67 -26.69
C SER A 332 -7.94 5.37 -27.79
N SER A 333 -7.70 5.07 -29.08
CA SER A 333 -8.26 5.82 -30.21
C SER A 333 -9.79 5.86 -30.28
N ASP A 334 -10.44 4.84 -29.72
CA ASP A 334 -11.90 4.64 -29.78
C ASP A 334 -12.56 4.95 -28.40
N ALA A 335 -11.78 5.48 -27.45
CA ALA A 335 -12.24 5.82 -26.11
C ALA A 335 -13.23 6.99 -26.10
N THR A 336 -14.22 6.93 -25.22
CA THR A 336 -15.22 7.99 -25.04
C THR A 336 -15.00 8.71 -23.71
N TYR A 337 -14.85 10.03 -23.77
CA TYR A 337 -14.70 10.93 -22.62
C TYR A 337 -15.78 12.02 -22.66
N PRO A 338 -16.16 12.62 -21.52
CA PRO A 338 -15.71 12.33 -20.15
C PRO A 338 -16.21 10.98 -19.63
N LEU A 339 -15.33 10.26 -18.92
CA LEU A 339 -15.69 9.07 -18.16
C LEU A 339 -15.84 9.44 -16.68
N TYR A 340 -16.89 8.92 -16.05
CA TYR A 340 -17.25 9.19 -14.66
C TYR A 340 -17.21 7.91 -13.84
N PHE A 341 -16.61 7.94 -12.65
CA PHE A 341 -16.65 6.81 -11.73
C PHE A 341 -16.82 7.24 -10.25
N PRO A 342 -17.81 6.72 -9.51
CA PRO A 342 -18.98 5.99 -10.03
C PRO A 342 -19.76 6.87 -11.02
N GLY A 343 -20.26 6.27 -12.10
CA GLY A 343 -20.93 6.98 -13.18
C GLY A 343 -22.32 7.51 -12.82
N ASP A 344 -22.87 8.36 -13.68
CA ASP A 344 -24.17 8.99 -13.46
C ASP A 344 -25.31 7.94 -13.37
N GLY A 345 -26.13 8.05 -12.31
CA GLY A 345 -27.20 7.11 -11.99
C GLY A 345 -26.77 5.77 -11.40
N THR A 346 -25.47 5.50 -11.20
CA THR A 346 -24.96 4.18 -10.78
C THR A 346 -24.90 3.97 -9.25
N THR A 347 -24.61 2.75 -8.78
CA THR A 347 -24.61 2.38 -7.35
C THR A 347 -23.32 1.66 -6.94
N THR A 348 -22.42 2.34 -6.21
CA THR A 348 -21.19 1.73 -5.67
C THR A 348 -21.39 1.16 -4.25
N TRP A 349 -20.65 0.09 -3.93
CA TRP A 349 -20.53 -0.45 -2.57
C TRP A 349 -19.14 -0.17 -1.94
N VAL A 350 -18.18 0.30 -2.72
CA VAL A 350 -16.86 0.70 -2.23
C VAL A 350 -16.94 2.13 -1.72
N VAL A 351 -17.10 2.27 -0.40
CA VAL A 351 -17.41 3.56 0.26
C VAL A 351 -16.22 4.25 0.94
N ARG A 352 -15.06 3.59 1.07
CA ARG A 352 -13.95 4.08 1.91
C ARG A 352 -12.55 3.66 1.47
N HIS A 353 -11.67 4.64 1.27
CA HIS A 353 -10.22 4.42 1.20
C HIS A 353 -9.68 4.18 2.63
N SER A 354 -9.34 2.93 2.96
CA SER A 354 -9.04 2.52 4.35
C SER A 354 -7.64 1.92 4.54
N LEU A 355 -7.11 1.23 3.53
CA LEU A 355 -5.76 0.64 3.55
C LEU A 355 -4.75 1.62 2.95
N PHE A 356 -3.45 1.35 3.14
CA PHE A 356 -2.41 2.15 2.51
C PHE A 356 -2.38 1.91 1.00
N GLU A 357 -2.16 2.98 0.24
CA GLU A 357 -1.85 2.94 -1.18
C GLU A 357 -0.49 3.61 -1.38
N TRP A 358 0.31 3.08 -2.32
CA TRP A 358 1.45 3.80 -2.87
C TRP A 358 1.19 4.12 -4.35
N PRO A 359 1.39 5.37 -4.80
CA PRO A 359 1.62 6.60 -4.02
C PRO A 359 0.46 6.92 -3.07
N ASP A 360 0.70 7.63 -1.95
CA ASP A 360 -0.39 7.95 -1.02
C ASP A 360 -1.29 9.07 -1.58
N PRO A 361 -2.57 8.84 -1.87
CA PRO A 361 -3.46 9.88 -2.42
C PRO A 361 -3.75 10.99 -1.41
N LEU A 362 -3.72 10.69 -0.10
CA LEU A 362 -3.98 11.68 0.93
C LEU A 362 -2.82 12.65 1.14
N ALA A 363 -1.65 12.41 0.52
CA ALA A 363 -0.53 13.36 0.52
C ALA A 363 -0.91 14.70 -0.12
N SER A 364 -1.88 14.71 -1.05
CA SER A 364 -2.44 15.92 -1.66
C SER A 364 -3.63 16.52 -0.92
N CYS A 365 -4.04 15.95 0.22
CA CYS A 365 -5.25 16.33 0.94
C CYS A 365 -4.93 16.75 2.40
N PRO A 366 -4.46 17.98 2.64
CA PRO A 366 -4.04 18.45 3.95
C PRO A 366 -5.12 18.26 5.04
N GLY A 367 -4.76 17.55 6.11
CA GLY A 367 -5.66 17.28 7.24
C GLY A 367 -6.74 16.22 6.97
N TYR A 368 -6.56 15.40 5.93
CA TYR A 368 -7.33 14.16 5.70
C TYR A 368 -6.57 12.98 6.33
N GLN A 369 -7.29 11.93 6.73
CA GLN A 369 -6.72 10.72 7.33
C GLN A 369 -7.52 9.48 6.89
N ARG A 370 -6.89 8.30 6.90
CA ARG A 370 -7.60 7.03 6.70
C ARG A 370 -8.39 6.66 7.98
N PRO A 371 -9.63 6.12 7.85
CA PRO A 371 -10.36 5.89 6.61
C PRO A 371 -10.96 7.17 6.04
N ALA A 372 -10.69 7.44 4.77
CA ALA A 372 -11.31 8.53 3.99
C ALA A 372 -12.48 7.96 3.15
N GLY A 373 -13.11 8.79 2.32
CA GLY A 373 -14.03 8.31 1.29
C GLY A 373 -13.29 7.48 0.24
N ALA A 374 -14.02 6.64 -0.50
CA ALA A 374 -13.51 6.06 -1.74
C ALA A 374 -13.30 7.18 -2.80
N PRO A 375 -12.35 7.02 -3.74
CA PRO A 375 -12.15 7.98 -4.82
C PRO A 375 -13.39 8.14 -5.69
N ILE A 376 -13.61 9.38 -6.14
CA ILE A 376 -14.55 9.74 -7.20
C ILE A 376 -13.67 10.25 -8.36
N VAL A 377 -13.77 9.67 -9.54
CA VAL A 377 -12.85 9.89 -10.67
C VAL A 377 -13.60 10.47 -11.87
N LEU A 378 -12.96 11.41 -12.55
CA LEU A 378 -13.36 11.97 -13.84
C LEU A 378 -12.14 11.91 -14.78
N GLN A 379 -12.19 11.08 -15.82
CA GLN A 379 -11.18 11.03 -16.88
C GLN A 379 -11.66 11.87 -18.07
N LEU A 380 -10.81 12.76 -18.59
CA LEU A 380 -11.18 13.72 -19.64
C LEU A 380 -10.61 13.43 -21.02
N GLY A 381 -9.66 12.50 -21.15
CA GLY A 381 -8.91 12.28 -22.39
C GLY A 381 -7.97 11.07 -22.33
N ASP A 382 -7.16 10.96 -23.38
CA ASP A 382 -6.25 9.84 -23.63
C ASP A 382 -4.84 10.02 -23.07
N GLY A 383 -4.60 11.08 -22.28
CA GLY A 383 -3.28 11.49 -21.79
C GLY A 383 -2.53 12.43 -22.73
N SER A 384 -3.23 13.08 -23.67
CA SER A 384 -2.69 14.17 -24.48
C SER A 384 -2.99 15.58 -23.92
N GLY A 385 -3.80 15.68 -22.86
CA GLY A 385 -4.13 16.92 -22.17
C GLY A 385 -3.36 17.14 -20.86
N VAL A 386 -3.80 18.14 -20.09
CA VAL A 386 -3.42 18.42 -18.69
C VAL A 386 -4.59 19.19 -18.05
N PRO A 387 -5.55 18.54 -17.38
CA PRO A 387 -6.78 19.20 -16.91
C PRO A 387 -6.57 20.33 -15.90
N ARG A 388 -7.01 21.54 -16.24
CA ARG A 388 -6.98 22.70 -15.33
C ARG A 388 -8.30 22.82 -14.58
N VAL A 389 -8.38 22.08 -13.46
CA VAL A 389 -9.45 22.24 -12.46
C VAL A 389 -9.39 23.66 -11.86
N THR A 390 -10.54 24.33 -11.85
CA THR A 390 -10.74 25.68 -11.27
C THR A 390 -11.76 25.70 -10.13
N GLY A 391 -12.47 24.60 -9.91
CA GLY A 391 -13.35 24.40 -8.77
C GLY A 391 -13.95 23.00 -8.75
N HIS A 392 -14.38 22.55 -7.57
CA HIS A 392 -15.04 21.27 -7.36
C HIS A 392 -16.04 21.39 -6.21
N SER A 393 -17.00 20.45 -6.14
CA SER A 393 -17.82 20.26 -4.95
C SER A 393 -18.33 18.82 -4.85
N LEU A 394 -18.66 18.42 -3.63
CA LEU A 394 -19.36 17.17 -3.35
C LEU A 394 -20.52 17.46 -2.39
N SER A 395 -21.66 16.82 -2.61
CA SER A 395 -22.79 16.85 -1.69
C SER A 395 -23.41 15.48 -1.51
N VAL A 396 -24.04 15.25 -0.36
CA VAL A 396 -24.83 14.06 -0.05
C VAL A 396 -26.25 14.48 0.31
N ASN A 397 -27.25 13.94 -0.39
CA ASN A 397 -28.67 14.28 -0.22
C ASN A 397 -28.92 15.81 -0.16
N GLY A 398 -28.21 16.58 -1.01
CA GLY A 398 -28.27 18.05 -1.09
C GLY A 398 -27.47 18.83 -0.03
N LYS A 399 -26.69 18.17 0.84
CA LYS A 399 -25.84 18.83 1.86
C LYS A 399 -24.36 18.74 1.46
N PRO A 400 -23.57 19.83 1.51
CA PRO A 400 -22.14 19.80 1.20
C PRO A 400 -21.35 18.78 2.04
N VAL A 401 -20.30 18.20 1.45
CA VAL A 401 -19.36 17.27 2.07
C VAL A 401 -17.93 17.72 1.75
N ASP A 402 -17.05 17.77 2.75
CA ASP A 402 -15.62 18.06 2.58
C ASP A 402 -15.00 17.11 1.53
N SER A 403 -14.50 17.66 0.42
CA SER A 403 -13.77 16.92 -0.61
C SER A 403 -12.48 17.65 -1.03
N CYS A 404 -11.45 16.85 -1.29
CA CYS A 404 -10.16 17.23 -1.84
C CYS A 404 -10.17 16.91 -3.35
N VAL A 405 -9.37 17.60 -4.17
CA VAL A 405 -9.23 17.31 -5.61
C VAL A 405 -7.76 17.39 -6.05
N PHE A 406 -7.35 16.49 -6.96
CA PHE A 406 -6.03 16.53 -7.61
C PHE A 406 -6.04 15.91 -9.02
N THR A 407 -4.98 16.19 -9.78
CA THR A 407 -4.70 15.82 -11.19
C THR A 407 -3.19 15.56 -11.37
N GLU A 408 -2.71 15.13 -12.53
CA GLU A 408 -1.26 15.06 -12.87
C GLU A 408 -0.50 16.39 -12.70
N ALA A 409 -1.14 17.54 -12.95
CA ALA A 409 -0.57 18.86 -12.70
C ALA A 409 -0.47 19.19 -11.19
N THR A 410 -1.43 18.72 -10.39
CA THR A 410 -1.67 19.21 -9.02
C THR A 410 -1.35 18.20 -7.90
N TYR A 411 -1.27 16.89 -8.18
CA TYR A 411 -0.90 15.87 -7.20
C TYR A 411 0.49 16.17 -6.61
N SER A 412 0.55 16.30 -5.29
CA SER A 412 1.77 16.50 -4.53
C SER A 412 1.98 15.40 -3.49
N ASN A 413 3.25 15.01 -3.33
CA ASN A 413 3.69 14.05 -2.33
C ASN A 413 5.05 14.50 -1.75
N PRO A 414 5.28 14.43 -0.42
CA PRO A 414 6.58 14.72 0.19
C PRO A 414 7.74 13.88 -0.36
N ASP A 415 7.48 12.69 -0.90
CA ASP A 415 8.45 11.97 -1.74
C ASP A 415 8.27 12.37 -3.21
N SER A 416 9.31 12.98 -3.79
CA SER A 416 9.33 13.39 -5.19
C SER A 416 9.19 12.23 -6.18
N PHE A 417 9.58 11.02 -5.77
CA PHE A 417 9.47 9.85 -6.63
C PHE A 417 8.02 9.34 -6.70
N ALA A 418 7.38 9.11 -5.55
CA ALA A 418 5.94 8.85 -5.45
C ALA A 418 5.10 9.95 -6.10
N GLN A 419 5.51 11.22 -6.01
CA GLN A 419 4.86 12.32 -6.73
C GLN A 419 4.93 12.12 -8.24
N LYS A 420 6.10 11.78 -8.81
CA LYS A 420 6.26 11.51 -10.25
C LYS A 420 5.37 10.35 -10.70
N THR A 421 5.38 9.22 -10.00
CA THR A 421 4.58 8.04 -10.38
C THR A 421 3.08 8.31 -10.25
N GLY A 422 2.63 8.97 -9.18
CA GLY A 422 1.21 9.29 -9.00
C GLY A 422 0.71 10.24 -10.08
N ARG A 423 1.54 11.21 -10.50
CA ARG A 423 1.24 12.05 -11.66
C ARG A 423 1.15 11.26 -12.94
N ALA A 424 2.13 10.41 -13.25
CA ALA A 424 2.13 9.58 -14.47
C ALA A 424 0.91 8.66 -14.59
N ILE A 425 0.41 8.11 -13.47
CA ILE A 425 -0.82 7.29 -13.46
C ILE A 425 -2.08 8.13 -13.74
N LEU A 426 -2.12 9.41 -13.34
CA LEU A 426 -3.22 10.31 -13.66
C LEU A 426 -3.14 10.82 -15.11
N ASP A 427 -1.91 11.09 -15.56
CA ASP A 427 -1.52 11.51 -16.92
C ASP A 427 -1.98 10.47 -17.97
N GLU A 428 -2.01 9.17 -17.63
CA GLU A 428 -2.50 8.11 -18.54
C GLU A 428 -3.91 8.38 -19.10
N ARG A 429 -4.82 9.05 -18.37
CA ARG A 429 -6.21 9.28 -18.81
C ARG A 429 -6.78 10.65 -18.43
N ASP A 430 -5.92 11.68 -18.37
CA ASP A 430 -6.30 13.05 -17.98
C ASP A 430 -7.17 13.06 -16.69
N ALA A 431 -6.70 12.34 -15.67
CA ALA A 431 -7.55 11.90 -14.57
C ALA A 431 -7.62 12.91 -13.41
N ILE A 432 -8.85 13.35 -13.13
CA ILE A 432 -9.20 14.20 -11.99
C ILE A 432 -9.77 13.30 -10.88
N VAL A 433 -9.14 13.30 -9.72
CA VAL A 433 -9.56 12.52 -8.55
C VAL A 433 -10.10 13.44 -7.47
N LEU A 434 -11.33 13.18 -7.03
CA LEU A 434 -11.98 13.78 -5.87
C LEU A 434 -11.95 12.79 -4.70
N MET A 435 -11.29 13.15 -3.60
CA MET A 435 -11.27 12.36 -2.37
C MET A 435 -12.22 12.97 -1.33
N PRO A 436 -13.30 12.28 -0.91
CA PRO A 436 -14.14 12.70 0.21
C PRO A 436 -13.39 12.54 1.55
N ARG A 437 -13.58 13.47 2.48
CA ARG A 437 -12.83 13.50 3.76
C ARG A 437 -13.15 12.36 4.71
N SER A 438 -14.37 11.85 4.63
CA SER A 438 -14.90 10.76 5.45
C SER A 438 -15.47 9.68 4.55
N PRO A 439 -15.60 8.43 5.04
CA PRO A 439 -16.31 7.37 4.33
C PRO A 439 -17.65 7.83 3.79
N LEU A 440 -17.99 7.42 2.56
CA LEU A 440 -19.28 7.71 1.97
C LEU A 440 -20.38 7.05 2.81
N LEU A 441 -21.44 7.80 3.10
CA LEU A 441 -22.61 7.30 3.83
C LEU A 441 -23.30 6.23 2.99
N ALA A 442 -23.64 5.08 3.58
CA ALA A 442 -24.37 4.02 2.90
C ALA A 442 -25.80 4.45 2.52
N ASN A 443 -26.37 3.82 1.48
CA ASN A 443 -27.74 4.04 1.00
C ASN A 443 -28.10 5.53 0.80
N SER A 444 -27.14 6.32 0.29
CA SER A 444 -27.24 7.77 0.13
C SER A 444 -26.88 8.22 -1.28
N THR A 445 -27.54 9.26 -1.78
CA THR A 445 -27.24 9.85 -3.08
C THR A 445 -26.18 10.93 -2.92
N TYR A 446 -25.12 10.82 -3.71
CA TYR A 446 -24.07 11.81 -3.83
C TYR A 446 -24.18 12.54 -5.17
N THR A 447 -23.94 13.84 -5.17
CA THR A 447 -23.79 14.65 -6.40
C THR A 447 -22.40 15.30 -6.36
N ALA A 448 -21.62 15.04 -7.41
CA ALA A 448 -20.28 15.58 -7.61
C ALA A 448 -20.30 16.62 -8.74
N THR A 449 -19.52 17.69 -8.57
CA THR A 449 -19.30 18.71 -9.60
C THR A 449 -17.81 19.01 -9.73
N VAL A 450 -17.34 19.12 -10.96
CA VAL A 450 -15.97 19.54 -11.31
C VAL A 450 -16.05 20.63 -12.36
N VAL A 451 -15.28 21.70 -12.21
CA VAL A 451 -15.09 22.73 -13.22
C VAL A 451 -13.66 22.63 -13.71
N ALA A 452 -13.47 22.11 -14.93
CA ALA A 452 -12.17 21.94 -15.57
C ALA A 452 -12.19 22.59 -16.96
N ASP A 453 -11.13 23.33 -17.27
CA ASP A 453 -10.90 23.99 -18.58
C ASP A 453 -12.03 24.88 -19.12
N GLY A 454 -12.91 25.34 -18.22
CA GLY A 454 -14.06 26.20 -18.52
C GLY A 454 -15.38 25.44 -18.69
N GLN A 455 -15.34 24.10 -18.75
CA GLN A 455 -16.52 23.25 -18.73
C GLN A 455 -16.89 22.86 -17.30
N THR A 456 -18.19 22.74 -17.03
CA THR A 456 -18.73 22.21 -15.77
C THR A 456 -19.27 20.80 -16.01
N TYR A 457 -18.71 19.84 -15.29
CA TYR A 457 -19.13 18.45 -15.25
C TYR A 457 -19.91 18.24 -13.95
N THR A 458 -21.09 17.63 -14.00
CA THR A 458 -21.91 17.33 -12.81
C THR A 458 -22.66 16.03 -13.04
N TRP A 459 -22.57 15.13 -12.07
CA TRP A 459 -23.21 13.82 -12.09
C TRP A 459 -23.58 13.38 -10.68
N SER A 460 -24.47 12.39 -10.56
CA SER A 460 -24.90 11.84 -9.28
C SER A 460 -24.83 10.32 -9.28
N PHE A 461 -24.40 9.74 -8.16
CA PHE A 461 -24.37 8.30 -7.94
C PHE A 461 -24.94 7.97 -6.57
N THR A 462 -25.20 6.69 -6.31
CA THR A 462 -25.66 6.21 -5.01
C THR A 462 -24.64 5.26 -4.38
N THR A 463 -24.69 5.16 -3.06
CA THR A 463 -24.04 4.06 -2.32
C THR A 463 -25.05 2.97 -2.03
N GLY A 464 -24.62 1.71 -2.02
CA GLY A 464 -25.49 0.56 -1.75
C GLY A 464 -24.75 -0.67 -1.22
N SER A 465 -25.47 -1.79 -1.10
CA SER A 465 -24.89 -3.10 -0.82
C SER A 465 -24.08 -3.62 -2.02
N PRO A 466 -23.05 -4.45 -1.80
CA PRO A 466 -22.39 -5.18 -2.89
C PRO A 466 -23.37 -6.14 -3.59
N PRO A 467 -23.15 -6.47 -4.87
CA PRO A 467 -23.87 -7.55 -5.53
C PRO A 467 -23.58 -8.90 -4.85
N SER A 468 -24.55 -9.82 -4.90
CA SER A 468 -24.37 -11.18 -4.38
C SER A 468 -23.33 -11.94 -5.21
N THR A 469 -22.22 -12.30 -4.58
CA THR A 469 -21.28 -13.31 -5.09
C THR A 469 -21.90 -14.69 -4.94
N ASN A 470 -22.15 -15.36 -6.07
CA ASN A 470 -22.62 -16.75 -6.14
C ASN A 470 -21.44 -17.74 -6.17
#